data_AF-A0A2V8S2B1-F1
#
_entry.id   AF-A0A2V8S2B1-F1
#
_cell.length_a   1.000
_cell.length_b   1.000
_cell.length_c   1.000
_cell.angle_alpha   90.00
_cell.angle_beta   90.00
_cell.angle_gamma   90.00
#
_symmetry.space_group_name_H-M   'P 1'
#
loop_
_entity.id
_entity.type
_entity.pdbx_description
1 polymer ?
#
loop_
_entity_poly.entity_id
_entity_poly.type
_entity_poly.pdbx_seq_one_letter_code
_entity_poly.pdbx_strand_id
1 'polypeptide(L)' 'MGEQEASGNVSYEVRVTPGRAGADPSAPDWQVCELEDGEIQDSADIYDNLTLEEANNLAAMWTRKKEEAEL' A
#
# COMPACT_ATOMS: atom_id res chain seq x y z
N MET A 1 -27.34 22.30 -11.13
CA MET A 1 -26.44 22.20 -9.96
C MET A 1 -25.13 21.67 -10.50
N GLY A 2 -24.02 22.34 -10.21
CA GLY A 2 -22.71 21.92 -10.71
C GLY A 2 -22.27 20.67 -9.96
N GLU A 3 -22.36 19.51 -10.61
CA GLU A 3 -21.54 18.37 -10.26
C GLU A 3 -20.12 18.74 -10.70
N GLN A 4 -19.39 19.39 -9.80
CA GLN A 4 -17.94 19.47 -9.92
C GLN A 4 -17.45 18.03 -9.79
N GLU A 5 -17.24 17.40 -10.94
CA GLU A 5 -16.29 16.30 -11.09
C GLU A 5 -14.94 16.87 -10.64
N ALA A 6 -14.67 16.80 -9.34
CA ALA A 6 -13.32 16.87 -8.87
C ALA A 6 -12.65 15.62 -9.43
N SER A 7 -12.15 15.73 -10.66
CA SER A 7 -10.98 14.98 -11.11
C SER A 7 -9.80 15.43 -10.23
N GLY A 8 -9.92 15.17 -8.92
CA GLY A 8 -8.82 15.25 -7.99
C GLY A 8 -7.85 14.19 -8.48
N ASN A 9 -6.62 14.60 -8.73
CA ASN A 9 -5.57 13.71 -9.23
C ASN A 9 -5.14 12.78 -8.07
N VAL A 10 -6.03 11.84 -7.73
CA VAL A 10 -5.79 10.86 -6.67
C VAL A 10 -4.58 10.04 -7.09
N SER A 11 -3.51 10.15 -6.30
CA SER A 11 -2.26 9.46 -6.54
C SER A 11 -2.20 8.22 -5.66
N TYR A 12 -2.00 7.05 -6.27
CA TYR A 12 -1.86 5.79 -5.53
C TYR A 12 -0.37 5.44 -5.40
N GLU A 13 0.12 5.24 -4.18
CA GLU A 13 1.49 4.82 -3.89
C GLU A 13 1.49 3.51 -3.10
N VAL A 14 2.33 2.55 -3.49
CA VAL A 14 2.56 1.33 -2.70
C VAL A 14 3.82 1.49 -1.87
N ARG A 15 3.72 1.34 -0.56
CA ARG A 15 4.85 1.53 0.36
C ARG A 15 5.07 0.32 1.25
N VAL A 16 6.33 -0.09 1.36
CA VAL A 16 6.80 -1.07 2.35
C VAL A 16 7.15 -0.31 3.62
N THR A 17 6.57 -0.71 4.74
CA THR A 17 6.83 -0.10 6.06
C THR A 17 7.09 -1.18 7.10
N PRO A 18 7.79 -0.85 8.20
CA PRO A 18 7.82 -1.72 9.36
C PRO A 18 6.39 -2.01 9.81
N GLY A 19 6.07 -3.28 9.90
CA GLY A 19 4.82 -3.81 10.40
C GLY A 19 4.59 -3.43 11.85
N ARG A 20 3.35 -3.62 12.29
CA ARG A 20 3.04 -3.53 13.72
C ARG A 20 3.84 -4.58 14.47
N ALA A 21 4.64 -4.14 15.44
CA ALA A 21 5.39 -5.04 16.32
C ALA A 21 4.42 -6.07 16.94
N GLY A 22 4.58 -7.32 16.53
CA GLY A 22 3.83 -8.43 17.09
C GLY A 22 4.22 -8.73 18.53
N ALA A 23 3.60 -9.75 19.12
CA ALA A 23 4.06 -10.30 20.40
C ALA A 23 5.38 -11.09 20.25
N ASP A 24 5.71 -11.50 19.03
CA ASP A 24 6.84 -12.35 18.70
C ASP A 24 7.98 -11.52 18.06
N PRO A 25 9.07 -11.23 18.80
CA PRO A 25 10.20 -10.43 18.30
C PRO A 25 11.06 -11.15 17.24
N SER A 26 10.68 -12.38 16.88
CA SER A 26 11.33 -13.20 15.86
C SER A 26 10.47 -13.41 14.62
N ALA A 27 9.21 -12.97 14.67
CA ALA A 27 8.34 -12.97 13.49
C ALA A 27 8.75 -11.79 12.59
N PRO A 28 8.61 -11.91 11.28
CA PRO A 28 8.89 -10.81 10.39
C PRO A 28 7.82 -9.71 10.52
N ASP A 29 8.23 -8.53 10.97
CA ASP A 29 7.36 -7.36 11.15
C ASP A 29 7.45 -6.42 9.93
N TRP A 30 7.10 -6.87 8.72
CA TRP A 30 6.95 -5.96 7.57
C TRP A 30 5.51 -5.94 7.09
N GLN A 31 5.09 -4.77 6.60
CA GLN A 31 3.80 -4.60 5.98
C GLN A 31 3.90 -3.78 4.69
N VAL A 32 2.97 -4.04 3.78
CA VAL A 32 2.78 -3.25 2.55
C VAL A 32 1.45 -2.55 2.65
N CYS A 33 1.44 -1.25 2.36
CA CYS A 33 0.23 -0.43 2.38
C CYS A 33 0.06 0.27 1.04
N GLU A 34 -1.17 0.38 0.58
CA GLU A 34 -1.56 1.33 -0.46
C GLU A 34 -1.90 2.67 0.19
N LEU A 35 -1.30 3.74 -0.32
CA LEU A 35 -1.58 5.10 0.09
C LEU A 35 -2.34 5.79 -1.04
N GLU A 36 -3.48 6.36 -0.71
CA GLU A 36 -4.26 7.23 -1.57
C GLU A 36 -3.97 8.68 -1.15
N ASP A 37 -3.40 9.47 -2.06
CA ASP A 37 -2.94 10.84 -1.79
C ASP A 37 -1.91 10.95 -0.65
N GLY A 38 -1.15 9.88 -0.42
CA GLY A 38 -0.15 9.81 0.65
C GLY A 38 -0.71 9.43 2.02
N GLU A 39 -1.98 9.05 2.11
CA GLU A 39 -2.64 8.56 3.33
C GLU A 39 -3.21 7.15 3.12
N ILE A 40 -3.19 6.32 4.17
CA ILE A 40 -3.86 5.01 4.12
C ILE A 40 -5.34 5.24 4.40
N GLN A 41 -6.19 4.99 3.39
CA GLN A 41 -7.64 5.21 3.51
C GLN A 41 -8.32 4.04 4.23
N ASP A 42 -7.93 2.80 3.91
CA ASP A 42 -8.52 1.61 4.51
C ASP A 42 -7.44 0.66 5.06
N SER A 43 -7.70 0.13 6.26
CA SER A 43 -6.84 -0.88 6.89
C SER A 43 -6.85 -2.22 6.17
N ALA A 44 -7.84 -2.49 5.31
CA ALA A 44 -7.89 -3.67 4.45
C ALA A 44 -6.83 -3.63 3.34
N ASP A 45 -6.30 -2.45 3.01
CA ASP A 45 -5.21 -2.27 2.05
C ASP A 45 -3.82 -2.39 2.72
N ILE A 46 -3.78 -2.86 3.97
CA ILE A 46 -2.57 -3.18 4.70
C ILE A 46 -2.37 -4.69 4.72
N TYR A 47 -1.26 -5.14 4.17
CA TYR A 47 -0.82 -6.53 4.22
C TYR A 47 0.35 -6.65 5.18
N ASP A 48 0.12 -7.18 6.39
CA ASP A 48 1.10 -7.34 7.45
C ASP A 48 1.54 -8.81 7.65
N ASN A 49 2.46 -9.05 8.60
CA ASN A 49 3.13 -10.35 8.84
C ASN A 49 3.94 -10.88 7.66
N LEU A 50 4.52 -9.98 6.86
CA LEU A 50 5.35 -10.34 5.72
C LEU A 50 6.82 -10.31 6.10
N THR A 51 7.63 -11.22 5.54
CA THR A 51 9.07 -11.02 5.47
C THR A 51 9.42 -9.80 4.62
N LEU A 52 10.60 -9.22 4.82
CA LEU A 52 11.07 -8.11 3.99
C LEU A 52 11.06 -8.49 2.51
N GLU A 53 11.44 -9.73 2.17
CA GLU A 53 11.43 -10.22 0.79
C GLU A 53 10.01 -10.32 0.21
N GLU A 54 9.06 -10.84 1.00
CA GLU A 54 7.64 -10.89 0.59
C GLU A 54 7.06 -9.50 0.42
N ALA A 55 7.32 -8.58 1.34
CA ALA A 55 6.86 -7.21 1.27
C ALA A 55 7.40 -6.48 0.02
N ASN A 56 8.69 -6.64 -0.29
CA ASN A 56 9.27 -6.07 -1.51
C ASN A 56 8.67 -6.67 -2.79
N ASN A 57 8.48 -7.98 -2.83
CA ASN A 57 7.86 -8.64 -3.99
C ASN A 57 6.41 -8.21 -4.19
N LEU A 58 5.63 -8.13 -3.11
CA LEU A 58 4.24 -7.67 -3.15
C LEU A 58 4.16 -6.22 -3.61
N ALA A 59 5.00 -5.35 -3.05
CA ALA A 59 5.07 -3.94 -3.45
C ALA A 59 5.40 -3.80 -4.94
N ALA A 60 6.43 -4.50 -5.44
CA ALA A 60 6.79 -4.47 -6.86
C ALA A 60 5.67 -4.97 -7.78
N MET A 61 4.97 -6.04 -7.39
CA MET A 61 3.83 -6.56 -8.15
C MET A 61 2.70 -5.54 -8.24
N TRP A 62 2.38 -4.89 -7.12
CA TRP A 62 1.28 -3.94 -7.03
C TRP A 62 1.59 -2.63 -7.75
N THR A 63 2.79 -2.08 -7.56
CA THR A 63 3.28 -0.92 -8.31
C THR A 63 3.12 -1.17 -9.81
N ARG A 64 3.61 -2.31 -10.30
CA ARG A 64 3.48 -2.66 -11.72
C ARG A 64 2.02 -2.75 -12.17
N LYS A 65 1.15 -3.37 -11.37
CA LYS A 65 -0.28 -3.48 -11.70
C LYS A 65 -0.97 -2.12 -11.80
N LYS A 66 -0.57 -1.15 -10.96
CA LYS A 66 -1.09 0.22 -11.00
C LYS A 66 -0.56 0.98 -12.20
N GLU A 67 0.74 0.89 -12.47
CA GLU A 67 1.35 1.45 -13.68
C GLU A 67 0.69 0.91 -14.97
N GLU A 68 0.34 -0.38 -15.00
CA GLU A 68 -0.39 -1.00 -16.12
C GLU A 68 -1.86 -0.55 -16.20
N ALA A 69 -2.48 -0.12 -15.10
CA ALA A 69 -3.86 0.35 -15.07
C ALA A 69 -4.00 1.85 -15.42
N GLU A 70 -2.92 2.62 -15.30
CA GLU A 70 -2.84 4.04 -15.67
C GLU A 70 -2.48 4.25 -17.16
N LEU A 71 -2.22 3.17 -17.90
CA LEU A 71 -1.87 3.11 -19.33
C LEU A 71 -3.07 2.89 -20.25
#